data_AF-A0A524L4A7-F1
#
_entry.id   AF-A0A524L4A7-F1
#
_cell.length_a   1.000
_cell.length_b   1.000
_cell.length_c   1.000
_cell.angle_alpha   90.00
_cell.angle_beta   90.00
_cell.angle_gamma   90.00
#
_symmetry.space_group_name_H-M   'P 1'
#
loop_
_entity.id
_entity.type
_entity.pdbx_description
1 polymer ?
#
loop_
_entity_poly.entity_id
_entity_poly.type
_entity_poly.pdbx_seq_one_letter_code
_entity_poly.pdbx_strand_id
1 'polypeptide(L)' 'VKGEKKQETEEKGETYHRIERTYGSFHRSFRIPDAIQADKVDATYKDGILKLAIPKAEENAVKKIKIKK' A
#
# COMPACT_ATOMS: atom_id res chain seq x y z
N VAL A 1 -0.75 -4.57 2.25
CA VAL A 1 -0.44 -3.57 3.29
C VAL A 1 -1.06 -4.00 4.61
N LYS A 2 -0.28 -4.05 5.69
CA LYS A 2 -0.73 -4.43 7.03
C LYS A 2 -0.03 -3.56 8.07
N GLY A 3 -0.71 -3.25 9.17
CA GLY A 3 -0.16 -2.45 10.26
C GLY A 3 -1.15 -2.34 11.40
N GLU A 4 -0.75 -1.68 12.48
CA GLU A 4 -1.58 -1.44 13.65
C GLU A 4 -1.46 0.02 14.06
N LYS A 5 -2.61 0.68 14.27
CA LYS A 5 -2.66 2.00 14.88
C LYS A 5 -2.94 1.80 16.37
N LYS A 6 -1.90 1.89 17.18
CA LYS A 6 -2.02 1.79 18.64
C LYS A 6 -2.75 3.01 19.20
N GLN A 7 -3.55 2.77 20.23
CA GLN A 7 -4.09 3.84 21.05
C GLN A 7 -3.03 4.20 22.10
N GLU A 8 -2.57 5.45 22.09
CA GLU A 8 -1.74 6.00 23.17
C GLU A 8 -2.66 6.29 24.37
N THR A 9 -3.12 5.24 25.06
CA THR A 9 -3.82 5.41 26.34
C THR A 9 -2.83 5.05 27.43
N GLU A 10 -2.20 6.07 28.00
CA GLU A 10 -1.48 5.94 29.26
C GLU A 10 -2.09 6.92 30.26
N GLU A 11 -3.30 6.65 30.75
CA GLU A 11 -3.85 7.43 31.87
C GLU A 11 -4.88 6.63 32.65
N LYS A 12 -4.42 6.03 33.75
CA LYS A 12 -5.26 5.49 34.81
C LYS A 12 -5.96 6.66 35.51
N GLY A 13 -7.14 7.07 35.03
CA GLY A 13 -7.97 8.03 35.76
C GLY A 13 -8.80 9.00 34.93
N GLU A 14 -8.54 9.15 33.62
CA GLU A 14 -9.31 10.09 32.79
C GLU A 14 -10.53 9.43 32.13
N THR A 15 -11.69 10.07 32.27
CA THR A 15 -12.93 9.64 31.61
C THR A 15 -13.09 10.38 30.29
N TYR A 16 -13.00 9.64 29.17
CA TYR A 16 -13.27 10.21 27.86
C TYR A 16 -14.77 10.47 27.68
N HIS A 17 -15.15 11.73 27.44
CA HIS A 17 -16.54 12.07 27.05
C HIS A 17 -16.88 11.61 25.62
N ARG A 18 -15.87 11.54 24.73
CA ARG A 18 -16.05 11.10 23.34
C ARG A 18 -14.74 10.63 22.71
N ILE A 19 -14.79 9.53 21.97
CA ILE A 19 -13.70 9.02 21.14
C ILE A 19 -14.23 8.83 19.72
N GLU A 20 -13.68 9.56 18.76
CA GLU A 20 -14.09 9.48 17.35
C GLU A 20 -13.09 8.72 16.47
N ARG A 21 -11.84 8.65 16.92
CA ARG A 21 -10.75 8.03 16.17
C ARG A 21 -10.76 6.53 16.40
N THR A 22 -10.79 5.75 15.32
CA THR A 22 -10.62 4.30 15.37
C THR A 22 -9.14 3.95 15.57
N TYR A 23 -8.90 2.86 16.32
CA TYR A 23 -7.60 2.27 16.58
C TYR A 23 -7.65 0.76 16.29
N GLY A 24 -6.48 0.13 16.19
CA GLY A 24 -6.33 -1.30 15.99
C GLY A 24 -5.63 -1.67 14.68
N SER A 25 -5.62 -2.98 14.40
CA SER A 25 -4.97 -3.57 13.24
C SER A 25 -5.75 -3.32 11.96
N PHE A 26 -5.03 -3.11 10.86
CA PHE A 26 -5.60 -2.98 9.53
C PHE A 26 -4.85 -3.87 8.53
N HIS A 27 -5.59 -4.38 7.55
CA HIS A 27 -5.06 -5.12 6.42
C HIS A 27 -5.77 -4.69 5.14
N ARG A 28 -4.99 -4.40 4.10
CA ARG A 28 -5.47 -4.12 2.74
C ARG A 28 -4.67 -4.93 1.73
N SER A 29 -5.37 -5.57 0.82
CA SER A 29 -4.79 -6.28 -0.32
C SER A 29 -5.25 -5.62 -1.61
N PHE A 30 -4.35 -5.56 -2.59
CA PHE A 30 -4.61 -4.96 -3.90
C PHE A 30 -4.21 -5.95 -4.98
N ARG A 31 -5.07 -6.12 -5.99
CA ARG A 31 -4.70 -6.84 -7.21
C ARG A 31 -4.10 -5.84 -8.18
N ILE A 32 -2.88 -6.10 -8.64
CA ILE A 32 -2.20 -5.27 -9.63
C ILE A 32 -2.38 -5.94 -11.01
N PRO A 33 -2.92 -5.23 -12.01
CA PRO A 33 -3.33 -5.84 -13.28
C PRO A 33 -2.18 -6.17 -14.24
N ASP A 34 -0.98 -5.61 -14.06
CA ASP A 34 0.16 -5.75 -14.98
C ASP A 34 1.34 -6.50 -14.34
N ALA A 35 2.28 -6.96 -15.18
CA ALA A 35 3.61 -7.34 -14.71
C ALA A 35 4.32 -6.11 -14.12
N ILE A 36 4.96 -6.28 -12.96
CA ILE A 36 5.67 -5.22 -12.24
C ILE A 36 7.14 -5.60 -12.05
N GLN A 37 7.99 -4.60 -11.86
CA GLN A 37 9.38 -4.80 -11.42
C GLN A 37 9.38 -4.88 -9.89
N ALA A 38 9.09 -6.07 -9.34
CA ALA A 38 8.86 -6.27 -7.91
C ALA A 38 10.09 -5.89 -7.03
N ASP A 39 11.28 -6.05 -7.58
CA ASP A 39 12.57 -5.66 -7.00
C ASP A 39 12.76 -4.13 -6.87
N LYS A 40 11.99 -3.34 -7.64
CA LYS A 40 12.06 -1.87 -7.67
C LYS A 40 10.88 -1.19 -6.99
N VAL A 41 10.08 -1.93 -6.22
CA VAL A 41 9.00 -1.33 -5.43
C VAL A 41 9.61 -0.46 -4.33
N ASP A 42 9.12 0.77 -4.21
CA ASP A 42 9.58 1.74 -3.21
C ASP A 42 8.41 2.21 -2.33
N ALA A 43 8.71 2.58 -1.10
CA ALA A 43 7.74 2.99 -0.09
C ALA A 43 8.25 4.20 0.70
N THR A 44 7.41 5.24 0.79
CA THR A 44 7.68 6.43 1.61
C THR A 44 6.53 6.68 2.58
N TYR A 45 6.85 7.05 3.81
CA TYR A 45 5.87 7.41 4.83
C TYR A 45 6.12 8.83 5.32
N LYS A 46 5.16 9.72 5.09
CA LYS A 46 5.28 11.13 5.45
C LYS A 46 3.92 11.68 5.84
N ASP A 47 3.88 12.47 6.92
CA ASP A 47 2.68 13.18 7.40
C ASP A 47 1.46 12.26 7.57
N GLY A 48 1.69 11.03 8.05
CA GLY A 48 0.62 10.05 8.28
C GLY A 48 0.22 9.22 7.05
N ILE A 49 0.83 9.46 5.88
CA ILE A 49 0.45 8.83 4.60
C ILE A 49 1.56 7.89 4.13
N LEU A 50 1.20 6.63 3.86
CA LEU A 50 2.05 5.66 3.18
C LEU A 50 1.84 5.75 1.67
N LYS A 51 2.89 6.11 0.93
CA LYS A 51 2.92 6.11 -0.53
C LYS A 51 3.77 4.94 -1.03
N LEU A 52 3.19 4.12 -1.91
CA LEU A 52 3.87 3.00 -2.57
C LEU A 52 4.07 3.35 -4.05
N ALA A 53 5.30 3.28 -4.53
CA ALA A 53 5.64 3.39 -5.94
C ALA A 53 5.87 1.98 -6.51
N ILE A 54 5.01 1.55 -7.43
CA ILE A 54 5.06 0.21 -8.01
C ILE A 54 5.33 0.35 -9.51
N PRO A 55 6.59 0.23 -9.95
CA PRO A 55 6.93 0.37 -11.37
C PRO A 55 6.38 -0.79 -12.19
N LYS A 56 5.77 -0.47 -13.32
CA LYS A 56 5.37 -1.45 -14.32
C LYS A 56 6.60 -2.12 -14.93
N ALA A 57 6.46 -3.40 -15.29
CA ALA A 57 7.43 -4.07 -16.14
C ALA A 57 7.45 -3.40 -17.52
N GLU A 58 8.62 -3.40 -18.16
CA GLU A 58 8.70 -2.99 -19.55
C GLU A 58 7.86 -3.96 -20.40
N GLU A 59 6.91 -3.41 -21.16
CA GLU A 59 6.16 -4.20 -22.13
C GLU A 59 7.14 -4.72 -23.18
N ASN A 60 7.24 -6.04 -23.32
CA ASN A 60 7.88 -6.62 -24.50
C ASN A 60 7.09 -6.12 -25.71
N ALA A 61 7.71 -5.24 -26.51
CA ALA A 61 7.11 -4.72 -27.73
C ALA A 61 6.50 -5.88 -28.52
N VAL A 62 5.20 -5.78 -28.81
CA VAL A 62 4.45 -6.78 -29.56
C VAL A 62 5.25 -7.14 -30.81
N LYS A 63 5.79 -8.36 -30.87
CA LYS A 63 6.56 -8.82 -32.03
C LYS A 63 5.58 -8.88 -33.21
N LYS A 64 5.76 -7.99 -34.20
CA LYS A 64 5.04 -8.10 -35.48
C LYS A 64 5.45 -9.42 -36.14
N ILE A 65 4.55 -10.40 -36.14
CA ILE A 65 4.77 -11.66 -36.85
C ILE A 65 4.45 -11.41 -38.32
N LYS A 66 5.48 -11.50 -39.17
CA LYS A 66 5.32 -11.36 -40.63
C LYS A 66 4.84 -12.70 -41.19
N ILE A 67 3.62 -12.74 -41.73
CA ILE A 67 3.10 -13.93 -42.43
C ILE A 67 3.83 -14.03 -43.77
N LYS A 68 4.53 -15.15 -44.01
CA LYS A 68 5.11 -15.47 -45.31
C LYS A 68 4.00 -16.06 -46.19
N LYS A 69 3.82 -15.49 -47.38
CA LYS A 69 3.01 -16.06 -48.47
C LYS A 69 3.92 -16.92 -49.35
#